data_AF-A0A3A6G3P5-F1
#
_entry.id   AF-A0A3A6G3P5-F1
#
_cell.length_a   1.000
_cell.length_b   1.000
_cell.length_c   1.000
_cell.angle_alpha   90.00
_cell.angle_beta   90.00
_cell.angle_gamma   90.00
#
_symmetry.space_group_name_H-M   'P 1'
#
loop_
_entity.id
_entity.type
_entity.pdbx_description
1 polymer ?
#
loop_
_entity_poly.entity_id
_entity_poly.type
_entity_poly.pdbx_seq_one_letter_code
_entity_poly.pdbx_strand_id
1 'polypeptide(L)' 'MSISSEIKDIRRKCLLNQTEFADAIGVSFSTVNRWENEKAIPNYQALKKIKDFCEKNDIPFEVDSKVWEEK' A
#
# COMPACT_ATOMS: atom_id res chain seq x y z
N MET A 1 1.01 -11.67 7.74
CA MET A 1 0.02 -10.96 6.89
C MET A 1 0.61 -10.82 5.49
N SER A 2 -0.20 -10.81 4.44
CA SER A 2 0.31 -10.51 3.10
C SER A 2 0.40 -8.98 2.93
N ILE A 3 1.28 -8.51 2.05
CA ILE A 3 1.35 -7.08 1.71
C ILE A 3 0.01 -6.56 1.18
N SER A 4 -0.74 -7.42 0.49
CA SER A 4 -2.08 -7.12 -0.03
C SER A 4 -3.10 -6.84 1.07
N SER A 5 -3.11 -7.66 2.14
CA SER A 5 -3.99 -7.41 3.29
C SER A 5 -3.59 -6.15 4.05
N GLU A 6 -2.29 -5.90 4.21
CA GLU A 6 -1.76 -4.72 4.92
C GLU A 6 -2.20 -3.42 4.23
N ILE A 7 -2.05 -3.34 2.90
CA ILE A 7 -2.46 -2.17 2.10
C ILE A 7 -3.95 -1.89 2.27
N LYS A 8 -4.77 -2.94 2.23
CA LYS A 8 -6.22 -2.84 2.38
C LYS A 8 -6.59 -2.34 3.78
N ASP A 9 -5.87 -2.78 4.80
CA ASP A 9 -6.11 -2.39 6.18
C ASP A 9 -5.70 -0.94 6.45
N ILE A 10 -4.54 -0.49 5.93
CA ILE A 10 -4.12 0.92 5.97
C ILE A 10 -5.20 1.80 5.37
N ARG A 11 -5.65 1.49 4.16
CA ARG A 11 -6.70 2.26 3.48
C ARG A 11 -7.99 2.35 4.31
N ARG A 12 -8.42 1.21 4.86
CA ARG A 12 -9.65 1.13 5.66
C ARG A 12 -9.54 1.90 6.97
N LYS A 13 -8.37 1.90 7.63
CA LYS A 13 -8.09 2.72 8.82
C LYS A 13 -8.22 4.22 8.52
N CYS A 14 -7.91 4.64 7.30
CA CYS A 14 -8.10 6.02 6.82
C CYS A 14 -9.52 6.32 6.33
N LEU A 15 -10.44 5.34 6.35
CA LEU A 15 -11.80 5.48 5.79
C LEU A 15 -11.85 5.85 4.30
N LEU A 16 -10.82 5.49 3.54
CA LEU A 16 -10.73 5.79 2.11
C LEU A 16 -11.26 4.64 1.25
N ASN A 17 -11.89 4.96 0.13
CA ASN A 17 -12.10 4.01 -0.97
C ASN A 17 -10.81 3.82 -1.78
N GLN A 18 -10.77 2.83 -2.68
CA GLN A 18 -9.55 2.50 -3.43
C GLN A 18 -9.09 3.64 -4.34
N THR A 19 -10.00 4.44 -4.88
CA THR A 19 -9.68 5.61 -5.71
C THR A 19 -9.06 6.72 -4.86
N GLU A 20 -9.69 7.07 -3.74
CA GLU A 20 -9.18 8.10 -2.83
C GLU A 20 -7.79 7.74 -2.28
N PHE A 21 -7.56 6.46 -1.95
CA PHE A 21 -6.25 5.99 -1.52
C PHE A 21 -5.22 6.05 -2.66
N ALA A 22 -5.61 5.67 -3.88
CA ALA A 22 -4.75 5.77 -5.04
C ALA A 22 -4.32 7.22 -5.31
N ASP A 23 -5.26 8.17 -5.22
CA ASP A 23 -5.00 9.59 -5.35
C ASP A 23 -4.06 10.09 -4.25
N ALA A 24 -4.29 9.68 -3.00
CA ALA A 24 -3.49 10.09 -1.84
C ALA A 24 -2.01 9.65 -1.94
N ILE A 25 -1.73 8.50 -2.55
CA ILE A 25 -0.37 7.99 -2.75
C ILE A 25 0.17 8.23 -4.18
N GLY A 26 -0.60 8.90 -5.03
CA GLY A 26 -0.23 9.27 -6.39
C GLY A 26 0.00 8.07 -7.31
N VAL A 27 -0.93 7.12 -7.33
CA VAL A 27 -0.98 5.98 -8.29
C VAL A 27 -2.38 5.86 -8.88
N SER A 28 -2.58 4.97 -9.85
CA SER A 28 -3.92 4.74 -10.42
C SER A 28 -4.77 3.81 -9.55
N PHE A 29 -6.09 3.96 -9.60
CA PHE A 29 -7.04 3.02 -8.98
C PHE A 29 -6.73 1.55 -9.33
N SER A 30 -6.43 1.27 -10.60
CA SER A 30 -6.16 -0.10 -11.05
C SER A 30 -4.89 -0.68 -10.41
N THR A 31 -3.92 0.16 -10.06
CA THR A 31 -2.72 -0.21 -9.30
C THR A 31 -3.10 -0.69 -7.89
N VAL A 32 -3.87 0.11 -7.13
CA VAL A 32 -4.34 -0.27 -5.78
C VAL A 32 -5.22 -1.51 -5.85
N ASN A 33 -6.15 -1.59 -6.80
CA ASN A 33 -7.02 -2.75 -6.97
C ASN A 33 -6.22 -4.04 -7.22
N ARG A 34 -5.15 -3.99 -8.00
CA ARG A 34 -4.29 -5.16 -8.22
C ARG A 34 -3.53 -5.57 -6.96
N TRP A 35 -3.07 -4.62 -6.14
CA TRP A 35 -2.40 -4.92 -4.87
C TRP A 35 -3.37 -5.58 -3.88
N GLU A 36 -4.55 -4.99 -3.65
CA GLU A 36 -5.52 -5.51 -2.68
C GLU A 36 -6.14 -6.86 -3.07
N ASN A 37 -6.05 -7.24 -4.36
CA ASN A 37 -6.54 -8.52 -4.89
C ASN A 37 -5.41 -9.50 -5.25
N GLU A 38 -4.20 -9.30 -4.74
CA GLU A 38 -3.06 -10.21 -4.90
C GLU A 38 -2.65 -10.46 -6.37
N LYS A 39 -2.98 -9.52 -7.27
CA LYS A 39 -2.63 -9.57 -8.70
C LYS A 39 -1.29 -8.88 -9.00
N ALA A 40 -0.72 -8.20 -8.03
CA ALA A 40 0.59 -7.56 -8.11
C ALA A 40 1.13 -7.27 -6.70
N ILE A 41 2.45 -7.22 -6.58
CA ILE A 41 3.14 -6.70 -5.39
C ILE A 41 3.61 -5.27 -5.71
N PRO A 42 3.48 -4.31 -4.78
CA PRO A 42 4.01 -2.96 -4.97
C PRO A 42 5.53 -2.99 -5.18
N ASN A 43 6.01 -2.19 -6.13
CA ASN A 43 7.45 -2.01 -6.31
C ASN A 43 8.04 -1.12 -5.17
N TYR A 44 9.37 -0.98 -5.10
CA TYR A 44 10.03 -0.21 -4.04
C TYR A 44 9.56 1.25 -3.98
N GLN A 45 9.36 1.88 -5.15
CA GLN A 45 8.85 3.24 -5.23
C GLN A 45 7.42 3.36 -4.70
N ALA A 46 6.57 2.38 -4.98
CA ALA A 46 5.21 2.30 -4.46
C ALA A 46 5.20 2.08 -2.94
N LEU A 47 6.05 1.20 -2.42
CA LEU A 47 6.19 1.02 -0.97
C LEU A 47 6.66 2.29 -0.27
N LYS A 48 7.58 3.03 -0.88
CA LYS A 48 8.00 4.34 -0.35
C LYS A 48 6.82 5.31 -0.28
N LYS A 49 6.00 5.39 -1.33
CA LYS A 49 4.78 6.22 -1.34
C LYS A 49 3.78 5.81 -0.25
N ILE A 50 3.58 4.50 -0.06
CA ILE A 50 2.71 3.97 1.01
C ILE A 50 3.30 4.33 2.39
N LYS A 51 4.60 4.17 2.58
CA LYS A 51 5.30 4.54 3.82
C LYS A 51 5.13 6.04 4.13
N ASP A 52 5.41 6.89 3.15
CA ASP A 52 5.27 8.35 3.30
C ASP A 52 3.82 8.75 3.64
N PHE A 53 2.83 8.04 3.08
CA PHE A 53 1.42 8.23 3.44
C PHE A 53 1.13 7.80 4.88
N CYS A 54 1.61 6.63 5.29
CA CYS A 54 1.43 6.13 6.65
C CYS A 54 2.07 7.06 7.70
N GLU A 55 3.28 7.55 7.45
CA GLU A 55 3.97 8.51 8.34
C GLU A 55 3.17 9.81 8.51
N LYS A 56 2.54 10.32 7.44
CA LYS A 56 1.70 11.53 7.50
C LYS A 56 0.38 11.34 8.25
N ASN A 57 -0.08 10.10 8.39
CA ASN A 57 -1.36 9.77 9.03
C ASN A 57 -1.16 9.06 10.38
N ASP A 58 0.06 9.06 10.92
CA ASP A 58 0.42 8.37 12.17
C ASP A 58 0.04 6.88 12.19
N ILE A 59 0.21 6.20 11.05
CA ILE A 59 -0.09 4.78 10.87
C ILE A 59 1.22 3.99 10.93
N PRO A 60 1.34 3.00 11.84
CA PRO A 60 2.47 2.07 11.82
C PRO A 60 2.51 1.31 10.50
N PHE A 61 3.65 1.39 9.80
CA PHE A 61 3.87 0.64 8.57
C PHE A 61 5.25 -0.02 8.61
N GLU A 62 5.25 -1.31 8.90
CA GLU A 62 6.45 -2.14 8.89
C GLU A 62 6.42 -3.06 7.67
N VAL A 63 7.24 -2.73 6.67
CA VAL A 63 7.50 -3.67 5.58
C VAL A 63 8.67 -4.55 6.02
N ASP A 64 8.40 -5.82 6.28
CA ASP A 64 9.46 -6.80 6.50
C ASP A 64 10.35 -6.84 5.24
N SER A 65 11.64 -6.56 5.42
CA SER A 65 12.67 -6.53 4.36
C SER A 65 12.70 -7.80 3.51
N LYS A 66 12.21 -8.92 4.04
CA LYS A 66 12.11 -10.20 3.32
C LYS A 66 11.21 -10.17 2.08
N VAL A 67 10.25 -9.25 1.99
CA VAL A 67 9.37 -9.13 0.80
C VAL A 67 10.13 -8.65 -0.44
N TRP A 68 11.32 -8.07 -0.27
CA TRP A 68 12.13 -7.51 -1.36
C TRP A 68 13.40 -8.28 -1.73
N GLU A 69 13.82 -9.23 -0.89
CA GLU A 69 15.01 -10.04 -1.15
C GLU A 69 14.77 -11.13 -2.21
N GLU A 70 13.52 -11.40 -2.58
CA GLU A 70 13.17 -12.38 -3.63
C GLU A 70 12.96 -11.74 -5.01
N LYS A 71 13.97 -11.02 -5.52
CA LYS A 71 14.08 -10.75 -6.95
C LYS A 71 15.30 -11.41 -7.56
#